data_AF-A0A382NY06-F1
#
_entry.id   AF-A0A382NY06-F1
#
_cell.length_a   1.000
_cell.length_b   1.000
_cell.length_c   1.000
_cell.angle_alpha   90.00
_cell.angle_beta   90.00
_cell.angle_gamma   90.00
#
_symmetry.space_group_name_H-M   'P 1'
#
loop_
_entity.id
_entity.type
_entity.pdbx_description
1 polymer ?
#
loop_
_entity_poly.entity_id
_entity_poly.type
_entity_poly.pdbx_seq_one_letter_code
_entity_poly.pdbx_strand_id
1 'polypeptide(L)' 'MTKQFDYIIVGAGSAGCVLANRLTESGEHKGLLL' A
#
# COMPACT_ATOMS: atom_id res chain seq x y z
N MET A 1 16.81 10.77 -3.44
CA MET A 1 16.55 9.36 -3.80
C MET A 1 15.05 9.22 -4.02
N THR A 2 14.60 8.83 -5.21
CA THR A 2 13.17 8.67 -5.54
C THR A 2 12.72 7.25 -5.19
N LYS A 3 11.64 7.11 -4.40
CA LYS A 3 10.98 5.82 -4.16
C LYS A 3 9.84 5.64 -5.16
N GLN A 4 9.73 4.43 -5.72
CA GLN A 4 8.68 4.05 -6.65
C GLN A 4 7.73 3.08 -5.94
N PHE A 5 6.43 3.28 -6.15
CA PHE A 5 5.35 2.47 -5.59
C PHE A 5 4.37 2.13 -6.70
N ASP A 6 3.79 0.94 -6.63
CA ASP A 6 2.77 0.47 -7.56
C ASP A 6 1.39 1.01 -7.18
N TYR A 7 1.18 1.25 -5.88
CA TYR A 7 -0.08 1.76 -5.33
C TYR A 7 0.16 2.84 -4.28
N ILE A 8 -0.72 3.84 -4.26
CA ILE A 8 -0.83 4.82 -3.18
C ILE A 8 -2.23 4.69 -2.57
N ILE A 9 -2.29 4.33 -1.29
CA ILE A 9 -3.51 4.24 -0.51
C ILE A 9 -3.61 5.50 0.34
N VAL A 10 -4.67 6.29 0.16
CA VAL A 10 -4.90 7.51 0.93
C VAL A 10 -5.95 7.24 2.01
N GLY A 11 -5.55 7.35 3.27
CA GLY A 11 -6.38 7.10 4.43
C GLY A 11 -6.05 5.77 5.13
N ALA A 12 -5.39 5.85 6.28
CA ALA A 12 -5.08 4.72 7.17
C ALA A 12 -6.26 4.26 8.05
N GLY A 13 -7.48 4.31 7.53
CA GLY A 13 -8.66 3.74 8.18
C GLY A 13 -8.70 2.21 8.08
N SER A 14 -9.71 1.58 8.69
CA SER A 14 -9.84 0.12 8.72
C SER A 14 -9.79 -0.52 7.33
N ALA A 15 -10.47 0.07 6.35
CA ALA A 15 -10.45 -0.41 4.97
C ALA A 15 -9.06 -0.20 4.30
N GLY A 16 -8.41 0.93 4.56
CA GLY A 16 -7.09 1.25 3.99
C GLY A 16 -6.01 0.28 4.46
N CYS A 17 -5.99 -0.06 5.75
CA CYS A 17 -5.05 -1.03 6.31
C CYS A 17 -5.28 -2.45 5.77
N VAL A 18 -6.54 -2.88 5.65
CA VAL A 18 -6.87 -4.21 5.08
C VAL A 18 -6.48 -4.28 3.60
N LEU A 19 -6.75 -3.22 2.84
CA LEU A 19 -6.38 -3.13 1.43
C LEU A 19 -4.86 -3.16 1.25
N ALA A 20 -4.13 -2.34 2.03
CA ALA A 20 -2.67 -2.31 1.97
C ALA A 20 -2.07 -3.69 2.27
N ASN A 21 -2.56 -4.36 3.33
CA ASN A 21 -2.08 -5.71 3.70
C ASN A 21 -2.28 -6.73 2.57
N ARG A 22 -3.44 -6.70 1.90
CA ARG A 22 -3.73 -7.62 0.77
C ARG A 22 -2.90 -7.31 -0.47
N LEU A 23 -2.76 -6.03 -0.82
CA LEU A 23 -1.99 -5.64 -2.00
C LEU A 23 -0.51 -6.03 -1.86
N THR A 24 0.05 -5.98 -0.66
CA THR A 24 1.46 -6.31 -0.42
C THR A 24 1.71 -7.76 -0.02
N GLU A 25 0.68 -8.60 0.12
CA GLU A 25 0.79 -9.96 0.68
C GLU A 25 1.74 -10.87 -0.12
N SER A 26 1.76 -10.76 -1.45
CA SER A 26 2.64 -11.54 -2.31
C SER A 26 4.08 -11.00 -2.38
N GLY A 27 4.34 -9.79 -1.89
CA GLY A 27 5.62 -9.10 -2.05
C GLY A 27 5.88 -8.53 -3.46
N GLU A 28 5.03 -8.86 -4.44
CA GLU A 28 5.15 -8.38 -5.83
C GLU A 28 4.79 -6.90 -5.99
N HIS A 29 4.03 -6.34 -5.05
CA HIS A 29 3.59 -4.95 -5.10
C HIS A 29 4.10 -4.15 -3.92
N LYS A 30 4.55 -2.94 -4.21
CA LYS A 30 4.99 -1.95 -3.21
C LYS A 30 3.94 -0.86 -3.07
N GLY A 31 3.29 -0.82 -1.91
CA GLY A 31 2.29 0.21 -1.57
C GLY A 31 2.86 1.32 -0.69
N LEU A 32 2.33 2.52 -0.85
CA LEU A 32 2.49 3.64 0.09
C LEU A 32 1.14 3.95 0.73
N LEU A 33 1.05 3.88 2.06
CA LEU A 33 -0.13 4.29 2.83
C LEU A 33 0.10 5.70 3.38
N LEU A 34 -0.83 6.61 3.10
CA LEU A 34 -0.83 8.02 3.54
C LEU A 34 -1.94 8.31 4.54
#